data_AF-A0A3P8PTS3-F1
#
_entry.id   AF-A0A3P8PTS3-F1
#
_cell.length_a   1.000
_cell.length_b   1.000
_cell.length_c   1.000
_cell.angle_alpha   90.00
_cell.angle_beta   90.00
_cell.angle_gamma   90.00
#
_symmetry.space_group_name_H-M   'P 1'
#
loop_
_entity.id
_entity.type
_entity.pdbx_description
1 polymer ?
#
loop_
_entity_poly.entity_id
_entity_poly.type
_entity_poly.pdbx_seq_one_letter_code
_entity_poly.pdbx_strand_id
1 'polypeptide(L)' 'KEEDLLCPVCLSVFTKPVSIPCGHNFCMNCITDYWSTLSVLQCPLCKETFYTRPLLRVNPVIDEMCLQVDTPFCT' A
#
# COMPACT_ATOMS: atom_id res chain seq x y z
N LYS A 1 -9.87 11.04 6.22
CA LYS A 1 -9.94 11.97 5.06
C LYS A 1 -9.59 11.14 3.82
N GLU A 2 -10.16 11.38 2.64
CA GLU A 2 -9.90 10.51 1.46
C GLU A 2 -8.41 10.42 1.10
N GLU A 3 -7.64 11.47 1.40
CA GLU A 3 -6.17 11.52 1.27
C GLU A 3 -5.44 10.42 2.06
N ASP A 4 -6.04 9.90 3.14
CA ASP A 4 -5.47 8.82 3.97
C ASP A 4 -5.56 7.44 3.27
N LEU A 5 -6.34 7.35 2.20
CA LEU A 5 -6.57 6.12 1.41
C LEU A 5 -5.77 6.09 0.10
N LEU A 6 -4.82 7.02 -0.06
CA LEU A 6 -3.97 7.10 -1.23
C LEU A 6 -2.65 6.35 -1.00
N CYS A 7 -2.28 5.53 -1.99
CA CYS A 7 -0.98 4.92 -2.06
C CYS A 7 0.09 5.98 -2.36
N PRO A 8 1.13 6.10 -1.52
CA PRO A 8 2.17 7.12 -1.71
C PRO A 8 3.10 6.84 -2.92
N VAL A 9 2.97 5.68 -3.55
CA VAL A 9 3.78 5.29 -4.72
C VAL A 9 3.08 5.63 -6.03
N CYS A 10 1.81 5.25 -6.20
CA CYS A 10 1.05 5.57 -7.41
C CYS A 10 0.17 6.82 -7.28
N LEU A 11 0.07 7.42 -6.09
CA LEU A 11 -0.72 8.62 -5.79
C LEU A 11 -2.21 8.45 -6.12
N SER A 12 -2.71 7.22 -6.04
CA SER A 12 -4.11 6.84 -6.29
C SER A 12 -4.64 6.01 -5.11
N VAL A 13 -5.96 5.82 -5.05
CA VAL A 13 -6.61 4.98 -4.05
C VAL A 13 -5.96 3.59 -4.02
N PHE A 14 -5.79 3.02 -2.82
CA PHE A 14 -5.17 1.71 -2.71
C PHE A 14 -5.94 0.64 -3.49
N THR A 15 -5.21 -0.13 -4.30
CA THR A 15 -5.70 -1.39 -4.87
C THR A 15 -4.99 -2.54 -4.15
N LYS A 16 -5.75 -3.41 -3.49
CA LYS A 16 -5.20 -4.50 -2.65
C LYS A 16 -4.14 -3.95 -1.68
N PRO A 17 -4.52 -3.04 -0.77
CA PRO A 17 -3.59 -2.43 0.18
C PRO A 17 -2.91 -3.50 1.03
N VAL A 18 -1.61 -3.34 1.27
CA VAL A 18 -0.83 -4.18 2.17
C VAL A 18 -0.10 -3.32 3.18
N SER A 19 -0.03 -3.81 4.42
CA SER A 19 0.76 -3.20 5.49
C SER A 19 2.10 -3.91 5.62
N ILE A 20 3.20 -3.15 5.59
CA ILE A 20 4.54 -3.68 5.83
C ILE A 20 4.96 -3.50 7.31
N PRO A 21 6.01 -4.17 7.81
CA PRO A 21 6.30 -4.22 9.25
C PRO A 21 6.50 -2.86 9.93
N CYS A 22 6.95 -1.83 9.20
CA CYS A 22 7.09 -0.47 9.73
C CYS A 22 5.75 0.30 9.85
N GLY A 23 4.61 -0.34 9.57
CA GLY A 23 3.26 0.24 9.69
C GLY A 23 2.76 1.05 8.50
N HIS A 24 3.57 1.20 7.44
CA HIS A 24 3.17 1.92 6.22
C HIS A 24 2.39 1.02 5.25
N ASN A 25 1.51 1.62 4.46
CA ASN A 25 0.60 0.93 3.56
C ASN A 25 0.88 1.29 2.09
N PHE A 26 0.77 0.31 1.21
CA PHE A 26 1.02 0.44 -0.24
C PHE A 26 0.07 -0.48 -1.01
N CYS A 27 -0.16 -0.22 -2.29
CA CYS A 27 -0.77 -1.25 -3.15
C CYS A 27 0.19 -2.46 -3.22
N MET A 28 -0.36 -3.68 -3.23
CA MET A 28 0.40 -4.93 -3.37
C MET A 28 1.41 -4.86 -4.52
N ASN A 29 0.96 -4.40 -5.69
CA ASN A 29 1.82 -4.29 -6.88
C ASN A 29 2.88 -3.21 -6.69
N CYS A 30 2.53 -2.03 -6.19
CA CYS A 30 3.47 -0.93 -6.00
C CYS A 30 4.67 -1.30 -5.13
N ILE A 31 4.44 -1.94 -3.97
CA ILE A 31 5.55 -2.35 -3.10
C ILE A 31 6.33 -3.55 -3.67
N THR A 32 5.65 -4.44 -4.38
CA THR A 32 6.28 -5.59 -5.05
C THR A 32 7.23 -5.13 -6.15
N ASP A 33 6.81 -4.18 -6.98
CA ASP A 33 7.60 -3.62 -8.07
C ASP A 33 8.77 -2.78 -7.52
N TYR A 34 8.52 -1.98 -6.47
CA TYR A 34 9.57 -1.21 -5.80
C TYR A 34 10.70 -2.11 -5.26
N TRP A 35 10.36 -3.22 -4.58
CA TRP A 35 11.35 -4.19 -4.12
C TRP A 35 11.96 -5.06 -5.22
N SER A 36 11.34 -5.13 -6.40
CA SER A 36 11.89 -5.89 -7.53
C SER A 36 12.87 -5.05 -8.36
N THR A 37 12.70 -3.73 -8.35
CA THR A 37 13.60 -2.77 -9.05
C THR A 37 14.83 -2.39 -8.22
N LEU A 38 14.76 -2.51 -6.90
CA LEU A 38 15.86 -2.22 -6.00
C LEU A 38 16.48 -3.51 -5.45
N SER A 39 17.81 -3.52 -5.30
CA SER A 39 18.53 -4.59 -4.59
C SER A 39 18.34 -4.55 -3.07
N VAL A 40 17.52 -3.62 -2.57
CA VAL A 40 17.26 -3.40 -1.14
C VAL A 40 15.77 -3.49 -0.84
N LEU A 41 15.43 -4.18 0.25
CA LEU A 41 14.07 -4.24 0.76
C LEU A 41 13.86 -3.07 1.72
N GLN A 42 13.51 -1.91 1.19
CA GLN A 42 13.34 -0.70 1.98
C GLN A 42 11.90 -0.20 1.92
N CYS A 43 11.42 0.47 2.96
CA CYS A 43 10.17 1.21 2.91
C CYS A 43 10.29 2.43 1.98
N PRO A 44 9.37 2.63 1.01
CA PRO A 44 9.35 3.83 0.18
C PRO A 44 9.19 5.14 0.96
N LEU A 45 8.53 5.11 2.12
CA LEU A 45 8.23 6.29 2.95
C LEU A 45 9.32 6.59 3.99
N CYS A 46 9.44 5.76 5.04
CA CYS A 46 10.36 6.02 6.16
C CYS A 46 11.78 5.52 5.93
N LYS A 47 12.04 4.85 4.80
CA LYS A 47 13.36 4.30 4.45
C LYS A 47 13.89 3.22 5.40
N GLU A 48 13.02 2.63 6.23
CA GLU A 48 13.39 1.47 7.05
C GLU A 48 13.74 0.26 6.16
N THR A 49 14.86 -0.39 6.45
CA THR A 49 15.37 -1.54 5.70
C THR A 49 14.99 -2.85 6.38
N PHE A 50 14.51 -3.79 5.58
CA PHE A 50 14.17 -5.14 5.99
C PHE A 50 15.23 -6.12 5.48
N TYR A 51 15.63 -7.08 6.31
CA TYR A 51 16.65 -8.08 5.94
C TYR A 51 16.07 -9.35 5.33
N THR A 52 14.75 -9.52 5.43
CA THR A 52 14.01 -10.63 4.82
C THR A 52 12.79 -10.08 4.10
N ARG A 53 12.39 -10.69 2.98
CA ARG A 53 11.22 -10.24 2.22
C ARG A 53 9.96 -10.63 3.00
N PRO A 54 9.19 -9.67 3.53
CA PRO A 54 8.00 -10.00 4.31
C PRO A 54 6.93 -10.60 3.39
N LEU A 55 6.16 -11.54 3.92
CA LEU A 55 4.98 -12.07 3.24
C LEU A 55 3.89 -10.99 3.25
N LEU A 56 3.57 -10.47 2.08
CA LEU A 56 2.53 -9.46 1.92
C LEU A 56 1.14 -10.10 1.98
N ARG A 57 0.26 -9.50 2.77
CA ARG A 57 -1.16 -9.86 2.87
C ARG A 57 -2.00 -8.60 2.73
N VAL A 58 -3.13 -8.72 2.05
CA VAL A 58 -4.08 -7.62 1.92
C VAL A 58 -4.59 -7.24 3.30
N ASN A 59 -4.64 -5.94 3.59
CA ASN A 59 -5.29 -5.40 4.77
C ASN A 59 -6.78 -5.21 4.46
N PRO A 60 -7.68 -6.10 4.92
CA PRO A 60 -9.08 -6.08 4.53
C PRO A 60 -9.82 -4.82 5.00
N VAL A 61 -9.37 -4.21 6.11
CA VAL A 61 -9.99 -2.99 6.64
C VAL A 61 -9.74 -1.82 5.69
N ILE A 62 -8.49 -1.65 5.22
CA ILE A 62 -8.17 -0.58 4.26
C ILE A 62 -8.85 -0.85 2.92
N ASP A 63 -8.88 -2.11 2.48
CA ASP A 63 -9.52 -2.52 1.22
C ASP A 63 -11.02 -2.19 1.23
N GLU A 64 -11.73 -2.51 2.31
CA GLU A 64 -13.15 -2.15 2.50
C GLU A 64 -13.36 -0.63 2.49
N MET A 65 -12.48 0.13 3.14
CA MET A 65 -12.57 1.60 3.16
C MET A 65 -12.36 2.20 1.76
N CYS A 66 -11.43 1.67 0.97
CA CYS A 66 -11.18 2.14 -0.40
C CYS A 66 -12.37 1.88 -1.34
N LEU A 67 -13.07 0.76 -1.18
CA LEU A 67 -14.26 0.43 -1.98
C LEU A 67 -15.41 1.43 -1.78
N GLN A 68 -15.51 2.06 -0.60
CA GLN A 68 -16.55 3.05 -0.30
C GLN A 68 -16.28 4.42 -0.93
N VAL A 69 -15.03 4.70 -1.34
CA VAL A 69 -14.64 5.96 -2.01
C VAL A 69 -14.83 5.86 -3.52
N ASP A 70 -14.61 4.67 -4.09
CA ASP A 70 -14.81 4.41 -5.52
C ASP A 70 -16.28 4.17 -5.91
N THR A 71 -17.19 4.02 -4.94
CA THR A 71 -18.62 4.06 -5.25
C THR A 71 -19.04 5.50 -5.53
N PRO A 72 -19.41 5.87 -6.78
CA PRO A 72 -20.20 7.06 -6.94
C PRO A 72 -21.46 6.82 -6.12
N PHE A 73 -21.77 7.71 -5.17
CA PHE A 73 -23.12 7.78 -4.65
C PHE A 73 -24.04 7.88 -5.87
N CYS A 74 -24.69 6.78 -6.22
CA CYS A 74 -25.84 6.82 -7.10
C CYS A 74 -26.94 7.45 -6.26
N THR A 75 -27.01 8.78 -6.31
CA THR A 75 -28.19 9.57 -5.99
C THR A 75 -28.57 10.34 -7.24
#